data_AF-A0A0R3R2B3-F1
#
_entry.id   AF-A0A0R3R2B3-F1
#
_cell.length_a   1.000
_cell.length_b   1.000
_cell.length_c   1.000
_cell.angle_alpha   90.00
_cell.angle_beta   90.00
_cell.angle_gamma   90.00
#
_symmetry.space_group_name_H-M   'P 1'
#
loop_
_entity.id
_entity.type
_entity.pdbx_description
1 polymer ?
#
loop_
_entity_poly.entity_id
_entity_poly.type
_entity_poly.pdbx_seq_one_letter_code
_entity_poly.pdbx_strand_id
1 'polypeptide(L)'
;LAPFTGIGDGSMDLALIPRISRCSNLSFIRKVAMNGPKSVLSMGNKLNVFRVARWAFTPASLLEHVNVNDSLDATDAQGSWNLDGEILPQPKDATFQFRLHPRLIKYFGREVDLHASTKRTGCWSRDYRKLSNIVRVQLNQ
;
A
#
# COMPACT_ATOMS: atom_id res chain seq x y z
N LEU A 1 7.95 -3.84 -4.56
CA LEU A 1 7.20 -4.12 -3.31
C LEU A 1 5.68 -4.25 -3.52
N ALA A 2 5.17 -4.28 -4.76
CA ALA A 2 3.75 -4.17 -5.02
C ALA A 2 3.19 -5.51 -5.57
N PRO A 3 2.78 -6.45 -4.69
CA PRO A 3 2.45 -7.81 -5.07
C PRO A 3 1.19 -7.93 -5.92
N PHE A 4 0.32 -6.92 -5.91
CA PHE A 4 -0.97 -6.92 -6.59
C PHE A 4 -1.11 -5.81 -7.63
N THR A 5 -0.15 -4.89 -7.74
CA THR A 5 -0.21 -3.78 -8.69
C THR A 5 -0.40 -4.28 -10.11
N GLY A 6 -1.52 -3.88 -10.69
CA GLY A 6 -1.83 -3.96 -12.12
C GLY A 6 -2.03 -2.56 -12.67
N ILE A 7 -1.64 -2.34 -13.92
CA ILE A 7 -1.87 -1.06 -14.59
C ILE A 7 -3.32 -1.04 -15.10
N GLY A 8 -4.06 0.02 -14.76
CA GLY A 8 -5.39 0.26 -15.34
C GLY A 8 -6.57 -0.50 -14.71
N ASP A 9 -6.34 -1.20 -13.60
CA ASP A 9 -7.39 -1.87 -12.81
C ASP A 9 -8.15 -0.92 -11.86
N GLY A 10 -7.68 0.33 -11.75
CA GLY A 10 -8.29 1.38 -10.94
C GLY A 10 -8.02 1.27 -9.45
N SER A 11 -6.96 0.57 -9.06
CA SER A 11 -6.48 0.49 -7.68
C SER A 11 -4.96 0.60 -7.58
N MET A 12 -4.50 0.98 -6.39
CA MET A 12 -3.09 1.04 -6.02
C MET A 12 -2.85 0.16 -4.80
N ASP A 13 -1.61 -0.31 -4.66
CA ASP A 13 -1.17 -1.09 -3.50
C ASP A 13 -0.65 -0.12 -2.43
N LEU A 14 -1.36 -0.02 -1.30
CA LEU A 14 -0.89 0.67 -0.10
C LEU A 14 -0.23 -0.34 0.84
N ALA A 15 1.09 -0.22 0.99
CA ALA A 15 1.90 -1.11 1.79
C ALA A 15 2.33 -0.43 3.11
N LEU A 16 2.01 -1.06 4.24
CA LEU A 16 2.31 -0.57 5.58
C LEU A 16 3.16 -1.60 6.32
N ILE A 17 4.34 -1.17 6.76
CA ILE A 17 5.24 -1.98 7.59
C ILE A 17 5.05 -1.51 9.04
N PRO A 18 4.53 -2.37 9.95
CA PRO A 18 4.44 -2.02 11.36
C PRO A 18 5.83 -1.85 11.97
N ARG A 19 5.90 -1.30 13.19
CA ARG A 19 7.18 -1.17 13.90
C ARG A 19 7.82 -2.56 14.08
N ILE A 20 8.94 -2.79 13.41
CA ILE A 20 9.72 -4.03 13.46
C ILE A 20 11.18 -3.73 13.84
N SER A 21 11.90 -4.74 14.31
CA SER A 21 13.33 -4.60 14.58
C SER A 21 14.12 -4.39 13.28
N ARG A 22 15.29 -3.71 13.37
CA ARG A 22 16.17 -3.49 12.22
C ARG A 22 16.58 -4.79 11.54
N CYS A 23 16.91 -5.82 12.31
CA CYS A 23 17.27 -7.15 11.79
C CYS A 23 16.10 -7.79 11.02
N SER A 24 14.86 -7.62 11.51
CA SER A 24 13.66 -8.07 10.79
C SER A 24 13.46 -7.30 9.48
N ASN A 25 13.71 -5.98 9.49
CA ASN A 25 13.60 -5.15 8.29
C ASN A 25 14.63 -5.54 7.21
N LEU A 26 15.90 -5.75 7.59
CA LEU A 26 16.94 -6.24 6.67
C LEU A 26 16.60 -7.61 6.07
N SER A 27 16.10 -8.53 6.92
CA SER A 27 15.66 -9.85 6.46
C SER A 27 14.49 -9.77 5.48
N PHE A 28 13.58 -8.83 5.72
CA PHE A 28 12.45 -8.53 4.83
C PHE A 28 12.91 -7.99 3.47
N ILE A 29 13.74 -6.94 3.47
CA ILE A 29 14.25 -6.33 2.23
C ILE A 29 15.01 -7.36 1.41
N ARG A 30 15.87 -8.18 2.03
CA ARG A 30 16.61 -9.25 1.34
C ARG A 30 15.66 -10.24 0.66
N LYS A 31 14.61 -10.70 1.35
CA LYS A 31 13.65 -11.66 0.76
C LYS A 31 12.88 -11.05 -0.41
N VAL A 32 12.45 -9.80 -0.30
CA VAL A 32 11.78 -9.08 -1.39
C VAL A 32 12.69 -8.96 -2.61
N ALA A 33 13.97 -8.64 -2.39
CA ALA A 33 14.95 -8.49 -3.47
C ALA A 33 15.23 -9.80 -4.19
N MET A 34 15.33 -10.92 -3.45
CA MET A 34 15.66 -12.23 -4.04
C MET A 34 14.47 -12.92 -4.70
N ASN A 35 13.29 -12.86 -4.09
CA ASN A 35 12.14 -13.67 -4.48
C ASN A 35 10.98 -12.83 -5.07
N GLY A 36 11.19 -11.53 -5.23
CA GLY A 36 10.18 -10.60 -5.72
C GLY A 36 9.04 -10.34 -4.72
N PRO A 37 8.11 -9.44 -5.09
CA PRO A 37 7.09 -8.93 -4.19
C PRO A 37 6.02 -9.95 -3.79
N LYS A 38 5.72 -10.95 -4.63
CA LYS A 38 4.71 -11.98 -4.31
C LYS A 38 5.14 -12.89 -3.16
N SER A 39 6.45 -13.11 -3.01
CA SER A 39 7.00 -13.92 -1.91
C SER A 39 6.70 -13.32 -0.52
N VAL A 40 6.43 -12.02 -0.48
CA VAL A 40 6.23 -11.25 0.75
C VAL A 40 4.88 -11.57 1.41
N LEU A 41 3.91 -12.05 0.63
CA LEU A 41 2.61 -12.50 1.14
C LEU A 41 2.75 -13.70 2.10
N SER A 42 3.85 -14.45 2.00
CA SER A 42 4.15 -15.56 2.91
C SER A 42 4.82 -15.13 4.22
N MET A 43 5.18 -13.84 4.38
CA MET A 43 5.91 -13.34 5.56
C MET A 43 5.01 -12.96 6.76
N GLY A 44 3.70 -13.25 6.70
CA GLY A 44 2.77 -13.04 7.81
C GLY A 44 2.52 -11.55 8.14
N ASN A 45 2.21 -11.25 9.41
CA ASN A 45 1.80 -9.91 9.90
C ASN A 45 2.89 -8.81 9.83
N LYS A 46 4.02 -9.04 9.14
CA LYS A 46 5.12 -8.07 9.02
C LYS A 46 4.94 -7.06 7.89
N LEU A 47 3.97 -7.28 7.01
CA LEU A 47 3.57 -6.35 5.96
C LEU A 47 2.06 -6.39 5.80
N ASN A 48 1.42 -5.23 5.90
CA ASN A 48 0.01 -5.09 5.56
C ASN A 48 -0.09 -4.45 4.18
N VAL A 49 -0.77 -5.11 3.25
CA VAL A 49 -0.99 -4.58 1.89
C VAL A 49 -2.48 -4.44 1.66
N PHE A 50 -2.89 -3.24 1.28
CA PHE A 50 -4.27 -2.89 0.99
C PHE A 50 -4.39 -2.46 -0.48
N ARG A 51 -5.51 -2.85 -1.10
CA ARG A 51 -5.89 -2.38 -2.43
C ARG A 51 -6.83 -1.20 -2.26
N VAL A 52 -6.37 -0.02 -2.63
CA VAL A 52 -7.11 1.23 -2.39
C VAL A 52 -7.23 2.05 -3.66
N ALA A 53 -8.31 2.83 -3.78
CA ALA A 53 -8.42 3.87 -4.80
C ALA A 53 -8.15 5.27 -4.22
N ARG A 54 -8.29 5.41 -2.90
CA ARG A 54 -8.09 6.65 -2.14
C ARG A 54 -7.55 6.31 -0.76
N TRP A 55 -6.68 7.16 -0.24
CA TRP A 55 -6.22 7.09 1.14
C TRP A 55 -5.73 8.47 1.58
N ALA A 56 -5.57 8.65 2.89
CA ALA A 56 -5.07 9.89 3.46
C ALA A 56 -4.03 9.58 4.54
N PHE A 57 -3.08 10.50 4.71
CA PHE A 57 -2.10 10.48 5.79
C PHE A 57 -2.23 11.76 6.61
N THR A 58 -2.52 11.59 7.91
CA THR A 58 -2.54 12.69 8.87
C THR A 58 -1.34 12.53 9.81
N PRO A 59 -0.43 13.52 9.87
CA PRO A 59 0.66 13.54 10.85
C PRO A 59 0.14 13.37 12.28
N ALA A 60 0.88 12.64 13.11
CA ALA A 60 0.50 12.41 14.50
C ALA A 60 0.41 13.72 15.30
N SER A 61 1.21 14.73 14.95
CA SER A 61 1.17 16.07 15.54
C SER A 61 -0.17 16.79 15.36
N LEU A 62 -0.98 16.41 14.37
CA LEU A 62 -2.29 17.00 14.09
C LEU A 62 -3.46 16.19 14.67
N LEU A 63 -3.18 15.04 15.30
CA LEU A 63 -4.20 14.26 15.98
C LEU A 63 -4.34 14.81 17.41
N GLU A 64 -5.50 15.42 17.72
CA GLU A 64 -5.82 16.19 18.95
C GLU A 64 -5.65 15.44 20.29
N HIS A 65 -5.17 14.19 20.30
CA HIS A 65 -5.13 13.31 21.48
C HIS A 65 -3.77 12.64 21.76
N VAL A 66 -2.66 13.11 21.17
CA VAL A 66 -1.33 12.63 21.60
C VAL A 66 -0.98 13.26 22.94
N ASN A 67 -1.17 12.50 24.02
CA ASN A 67 -0.83 12.91 25.39
C ASN A 67 0.58 13.52 25.45
N VAL A 68 0.64 14.72 26.02
CA VAL A 68 1.82 15.59 26.17
C VAL A 68 3.00 14.94 26.93
N ASN A 69 2.84 13.72 27.45
CA ASN A 69 3.89 13.01 28.19
C ASN A 69 4.78 12.11 27.33
N ASP A 70 4.41 11.80 26.07
CA ASP A 70 5.29 11.12 25.10
C ASP A 70 6.01 12.12 24.17
N SER A 71 5.91 13.42 24.47
CA SER A 71 6.22 14.52 23.55
C SER A 71 7.70 14.81 23.32
N LEU A 72 8.62 14.12 24.00
CA LEU A 72 10.05 14.37 23.78
C LEU A 72 10.56 13.83 22.43
N ASP A 73 9.91 12.82 21.86
CA ASP A 73 10.22 12.27 20.52
C ASP A 73 9.33 12.87 19.41
N ALA A 74 8.27 13.62 19.76
CA ALA A 74 7.28 14.11 18.81
C ALA A 74 7.66 15.45 18.15
N THR A 75 8.58 16.19 18.75
CA THR A 75 8.96 17.56 18.32
C THR A 75 9.78 17.61 17.02
N ASP A 76 10.34 16.49 16.55
CA ASP A 76 11.20 16.43 15.35
C ASP A 76 10.68 15.54 14.22
N ALA A 77 9.45 15.01 14.33
CA ALA A 77 8.92 14.00 13.42
C ALA A 77 8.29 14.55 12.12
N GLN A 78 8.76 15.68 11.59
CA GLN A 78 8.34 16.12 10.25
C GLN A 78 9.02 15.23 9.22
N GLY A 79 8.28 14.25 8.71
CA GLY A 79 8.79 13.34 7.69
C GLY A 79 9.04 14.03 6.36
N SER A 80 9.80 13.37 5.49
CA SER A 80 9.88 13.70 4.07
C SER A 80 9.18 12.61 3.25
N TRP A 81 8.53 13.03 2.18
CA TRP A 81 7.89 12.13 1.22
C TRP A 81 8.78 12.00 0.00
N ASN A 82 8.87 10.78 -0.55
CA ASN A 82 9.44 10.57 -1.88
C ASN A 82 8.30 10.28 -2.85
N LEU A 83 8.13 11.12 -3.87
CA LEU A 83 7.18 10.90 -4.97
C LEU A 83 7.97 10.81 -6.27
N ASP A 84 7.91 9.66 -6.94
CA ASP A 84 8.59 9.38 -8.21
C ASP A 84 10.09 9.76 -8.24
N GLY A 85 10.77 9.70 -7.09
CA GLY A 85 12.18 10.03 -6.93
C GLY A 85 12.45 11.42 -6.37
N GLU A 86 11.46 12.32 -6.34
CA GLU A 86 11.60 13.67 -5.80
C GLU A 86 11.23 13.73 -4.31
N ILE A 87 11.93 14.58 -3.55
CA ILE A 87 11.68 14.77 -2.13
C ILE A 87 10.70 15.93 -1.92
N LEU A 88 9.58 15.64 -1.29
CA LEU A 88 8.59 16.63 -0.88
C LEU A 88 8.57 16.76 0.65
N PRO A 89 8.73 17.99 1.18
CA PRO A 89 8.59 18.22 2.61
C PRO A 89 7.12 18.01 3.00
N GLN A 90 6.89 17.33 4.13
CA GLN A 90 5.55 17.19 4.68
C GLN A 90 5.09 18.52 5.31
N PRO A 91 3.96 19.13 4.90
CA PRO A 91 3.42 20.29 5.60
C PRO A 91 3.13 19.94 7.06
N LYS A 92 3.47 20.85 7.98
CA LYS A 92 3.31 20.64 9.43
C LYS A 92 1.84 20.61 9.88
N ASP A 93 0.97 21.20 9.07
CA ASP A 93 -0.39 21.61 9.36
C ASP A 93 -1.44 21.04 8.39
N ALA A 94 -1.06 20.08 7.53
CA ALA A 94 -1.98 19.50 6.55
C ALA A 94 -1.99 17.97 6.54
N THR A 95 -3.19 17.43 6.28
CA THR A 95 -3.38 16.02 5.90
C THR A 95 -3.14 15.86 4.41
N PHE A 96 -2.35 14.87 4.01
CA PHE A 96 -2.20 14.51 2.60
C PHE A 96 -3.32 13.58 2.15
N GLN A 97 -3.91 13.89 1.00
CA GLN A 97 -4.92 13.06 0.36
C GLN A 97 -4.39 12.51 -0.96
N PHE A 98 -4.50 11.21 -1.12
CA PHE A 98 -4.07 10.51 -2.32
C PHE A 98 -5.30 9.91 -3.01
N ARG A 99 -5.42 10.16 -4.31
CA ARG A 99 -6.51 9.65 -5.13
C ARG A 99 -5.96 9.11 -6.44
N LEU A 100 -6.31 7.85 -6.73
CA LEU A 100 -6.06 7.28 -8.05
C LEU A 100 -7.12 7.76 -9.03
N HIS A 101 -6.65 8.20 -10.20
CA HIS A 101 -7.50 8.45 -11.36
C HIS A 101 -7.27 7.33 -12.38
N PRO A 102 -8.19 6.35 -12.49
CA PRO A 102 -8.00 5.22 -13.39
C PRO A 102 -7.93 5.68 -14.84
N ARG A 103 -6.91 5.21 -15.58
CA ARG A 103 -6.75 5.46 -17.02
C ARG A 103 -6.74 6.95 -17.38
N LEU A 104 -6.21 7.80 -16.49
CA LEU A 104 -6.12 9.25 -16.71
C LEU A 104 -5.25 9.59 -17.93
N ILE A 105 -4.14 8.86 -18.10
CA ILE A 105 -3.17 9.06 -19.18
C ILE A 105 -3.17 7.84 -20.08
N LYS A 106 -3.15 8.07 -21.40
CA LYS A 106 -2.95 7.02 -22.40
C LYS A 106 -1.45 6.87 -22.66
N TYR A 107 -0.94 5.67 -22.43
CA TYR A 107 0.44 5.33 -22.72
C TYR A 107 0.51 4.44 -23.96
N PHE A 108 1.48 4.68 -24.84
CA PHE A 108 1.75 3.83 -26.00
C PHE A 108 2.80 2.79 -25.61
N GLY A 109 2.41 1.50 -25.58
CA GLY A 109 3.30 0.39 -25.24
C GLY A 109 2.69 -0.97 -25.57
N ARG A 110 3.53 -2.01 -25.69
CA ARG A 110 3.06 -3.42 -25.82
C ARG A 110 2.50 -3.88 -24.47
N GLU A 111 1.32 -4.50 -24.51
CA GLU A 111 0.57 -5.07 -23.37
C GLU A 111 -0.10 -4.08 -22.39
N VAL A 112 -0.84 -3.10 -22.91
CA VAL A 112 -1.97 -2.55 -22.15
C VAL A 112 -3.21 -2.77 -23.00
N ASP A 113 -3.78 -3.96 -22.90
CA ASP A 113 -4.94 -4.35 -23.71
C ASP A 113 -6.12 -3.43 -23.36
N LEU A 114 -6.34 -2.41 -24.21
CA LEU A 114 -7.39 -1.40 -24.08
C LEU A 114 -8.79 -2.05 -24.03
N HIS A 115 -8.89 -3.32 -24.45
CA HIS A 115 -10.10 -4.12 -24.50
C HIS A 115 -10.21 -5.18 -23.39
N ALA A 116 -9.30 -5.22 -22.42
CA ALA A 116 -9.44 -6.11 -21.28
C ALA A 116 -10.75 -5.81 -20.54
N SER A 117 -11.73 -6.71 -20.69
CA SER A 117 -13.06 -6.57 -20.09
C SER A 117 -12.94 -6.36 -18.59
N THR A 118 -13.71 -5.41 -18.05
CA THR A 118 -13.92 -5.29 -16.61
C THR A 118 -14.61 -6.57 -16.19
N LYS A 119 -13.89 -7.53 -15.59
CA LYS A 119 -14.50 -8.75 -15.05
C LYS A 119 -15.49 -8.34 -13.97
N ARG A 120 -16.75 -8.14 -14.36
CA ARG A 120 -17.89 -8.00 -13.44
C ARG A 120 -18.04 -9.35 -12.76
N THR A 121 -17.65 -9.39 -11.49
CA THR A 121 -17.81 -10.57 -10.65
C THR A 121 -19.27 -10.67 -10.24
N GLY A 122 -20.02 -11.48 -10.99
CA GLY A 122 -21.40 -11.84 -10.69
C GLY A 122 -21.54 -12.52 -9.33
N CYS A 123 -22.69 -12.27 -8.70
CA CYS A 123 -23.06 -12.70 -7.35
C CYS A 123 -23.35 -14.21 -7.29
N TRP A 124 -22.31 -15.04 -7.38
CA TRP A 124 -22.38 -16.47 -7.14
C TRP A 124 -21.42 -16.80 -6.01
N SER A 125 -21.93 -17.56 -5.03
CA SER A 125 -21.24 -18.03 -3.84
C SER A 125 -19.87 -18.59 -4.21
N ARG A 126 -18.83 -17.80 -4.00
CA ARG A 126 -17.45 -18.16 -4.29
C ARG A 126 -16.83 -18.74 -3.04
N ASP A 127 -16.22 -19.91 -3.16
CA ASP A 127 -15.43 -20.47 -2.08
C ASP A 127 -14.15 -19.65 -1.93
N TYR A 128 -14.01 -18.99 -0.77
CA TYR A 128 -12.86 -18.18 -0.44
C TYR A 128 -11.96 -18.92 0.53
N ARG A 129 -10.67 -19.01 0.23
CA ARG A 129 -9.66 -19.39 1.22
C ARG A 129 -9.25 -18.15 2.00
N LYS A 130 -9.49 -18.14 3.31
CA LYS A 130 -9.02 -17.09 4.22
C LYS A 130 -7.50 -17.24 4.39
N LEU A 131 -6.73 -16.29 3.86
CA LEU A 131 -5.27 -16.25 4.05
C LEU A 131 -4.88 -15.35 5.23
N SER A 132 -5.70 -14.35 5.56
CA SER A 132 -5.54 -13.51 6.75
C SER A 132 -6.90 -12.97 7.21
N ASN A 133 -6.91 -12.18 8.28
CA ASN A 133 -8.15 -11.57 8.80
C ASN A 133 -8.83 -10.59 7.84
N ILE A 134 -8.14 -10.16 6.79
CA ILE A 134 -8.61 -9.14 5.85
C ILE A 134 -8.56 -9.66 4.39
N VAL A 135 -7.69 -10.64 4.10
CA VAL A 135 -7.52 -11.17 2.74
C VAL A 135 -8.26 -12.49 2.57
N ARG A 136 -9.28 -12.46 1.71
CA ARG A 136 -10.00 -13.62 1.19
C ARG A 136 -9.63 -13.78 -0.28
N VAL A 137 -9.03 -14.90 -0.64
CA VAL A 137 -8.69 -15.19 -2.04
C VAL A 137 -9.67 -16.21 -2.58
N GLN A 138 -10.18 -15.92 -3.78
CA GLN A 138 -11.10 -16.80 -4.47
C GLN A 138 -10.37 -18.05 -4.94
N LEU A 139 -10.91 -19.23 -4.62
CA LEU A 139 -10.47 -20.48 -5.24
C LEU A 139 -11.05 -20.52 -6.66
N ASN A 140 -10.19 -20.52 -7.67
CA ASN A 140 -10.63 -20.75 -9.05
C ASN A 140 -10.93 -22.25 -9.21
N GLN A 141 -12.11 -22.58 -9.73
CA GLN A 141 -12.38 -23.88 -10.36
C GLN A 141 -11.65 -23.93 -11.71
#